data_AF-A0A8J7SMK8-F1
#
_entry.id   AF-A0A8J7SMK8-F1
#
_cell.length_a   1.000
_cell.length_b   1.000
_cell.length_c   1.000
_cell.angle_alpha   90.00
_cell.angle_beta   90.00
_cell.angle_gamma   90.00
#
_symmetry.space_group_name_H-M   'P 1'
#
loop_
_entity.id
_entity.type
_entity.pdbx_description
1 polymer ?
#
loop_
_entity_poly.entity_id
_entity_poly.type
_entity_poly.pdbx_seq_one_letter_code
_entity_poly.pdbx_strand_id
1 'polypeptide(L)'
;MNFKLILGTLFLFIFCTSQAQLPVVVAKGGDGTTIDWRSIQEKEKAIDGPGFFHNDCAQGVSPVHASSTLKGQGSKNYNIENLSDNNPMTAWVEGVKGYGIGESFEVKGITVNVIYNGYQSSPKNWKYNSRVKRFKVYRHGEAICYLDLTDEMGAQYFELPHHVNWETK
;
A
#
# COMPACT_ATOMS: atom_id res chain seq x y z
N MET A 1 -59.60 43.04 -24.40
CA MET A 1 -58.52 42.20 -24.96
C MET A 1 -57.77 41.55 -23.81
N ASN A 2 -57.81 40.22 -23.76
CA ASN A 2 -57.42 39.39 -22.60
C ASN A 2 -55.90 39.24 -22.46
N PHE A 3 -55.38 39.54 -21.27
CA PHE A 3 -54.00 39.25 -20.87
C PHE A 3 -53.92 37.77 -20.44
N LYS A 4 -53.24 36.92 -21.24
CA LYS A 4 -52.90 35.55 -20.81
C LYS A 4 -51.50 35.58 -20.19
N LEU A 5 -51.46 35.47 -18.86
CA LEU A 5 -50.24 35.23 -18.08
C LEU A 5 -49.86 33.75 -18.28
N ILE A 6 -48.77 33.47 -18.99
CA ILE A 6 -48.21 32.11 -19.10
C ILE A 6 -47.24 31.92 -17.94
N LEU A 7 -47.67 31.19 -16.91
CA LEU A 7 -46.84 30.76 -15.80
C LEU A 7 -46.00 29.57 -16.26
N GLY A 8 -44.73 29.80 -16.60
CA GLY A 8 -43.79 28.74 -16.95
C GLY A 8 -43.22 28.09 -15.69
N THR A 9 -43.60 26.85 -15.41
CA THR A 9 -43.08 26.06 -14.29
C THR A 9 -41.64 25.65 -14.58
N LEU A 10 -40.68 26.24 -13.86
CA LEU A 10 -39.27 25.87 -13.92
C LEU A 10 -39.06 24.56 -13.11
N PHE A 11 -39.00 23.42 -13.78
CA PHE A 11 -38.56 22.17 -13.17
C PHE A 11 -37.04 22.25 -12.91
N LEU A 12 -36.67 22.52 -11.66
CA LEU A 12 -35.28 22.44 -11.21
C LEU A 12 -34.92 20.94 -11.10
N PHE A 13 -34.29 20.38 -12.13
CA PHE A 13 -33.67 19.06 -12.04
C PHE A 13 -32.47 19.14 -11.09
N ILE A 14 -32.68 18.77 -9.83
CA ILE A 14 -31.60 18.53 -8.88
C ILE A 14 -30.92 17.23 -9.32
N PHE A 15 -29.88 17.34 -10.15
CA PHE A 15 -28.94 16.26 -10.38
C PHE A 15 -28.17 16.01 -9.08
N CYS A 16 -28.70 15.15 -8.22
CA CYS A 16 -27.93 14.55 -7.13
C CYS A 16 -26.95 13.57 -7.77
N THR A 17 -25.79 14.05 -8.20
CA THR A 17 -24.69 13.16 -8.58
C THR A 17 -24.21 12.47 -7.32
N SER A 18 -24.72 11.26 -7.05
CA SER A 18 -24.12 10.37 -6.06
C SER A 18 -22.76 9.95 -6.60
N GLN A 19 -21.71 10.67 -6.25
CA GLN A 19 -20.37 10.14 -6.46
C GLN A 19 -20.25 8.94 -5.53
N ALA A 20 -20.21 7.73 -6.11
CA ALA A 20 -20.10 6.51 -5.32
C ALA A 20 -18.86 6.63 -4.42
N GLN A 21 -19.07 6.45 -3.11
CA GLN A 21 -17.97 6.49 -2.15
C GLN A 21 -17.02 5.32 -2.44
N LEU A 22 -15.71 5.59 -2.47
CA LEU A 22 -14.70 4.56 -2.68
C LEU A 22 -14.83 3.47 -1.60
N PRO A 23 -14.75 2.18 -1.98
CA PRO A 23 -14.77 1.10 -1.01
C PRO A 23 -13.55 1.15 -0.08
N VAL A 24 -13.70 0.59 1.12
CA VAL A 24 -12.60 0.39 2.07
C VAL A 24 -12.23 -1.09 2.08
N VAL A 25 -11.00 -1.40 1.72
CA VAL A 25 -10.37 -2.71 1.87
C VAL A 25 -9.59 -2.70 3.18
N VAL A 26 -9.67 -3.78 3.94
CA VAL A 26 -8.92 -3.95 5.19
C VAL A 26 -7.98 -5.14 5.01
N ALA A 27 -6.68 -4.90 5.20
CA ALA A 27 -5.68 -5.95 5.16
C ALA A 27 -5.85 -6.92 6.33
N LYS A 28 -5.42 -8.16 6.13
CA LYS A 28 -5.42 -9.25 7.12
C LYS A 28 -4.00 -9.78 7.30
N GLY A 29 -3.72 -10.33 8.48
CA GLY A 29 -2.40 -10.86 8.82
C GLY A 29 -1.54 -9.81 9.51
N GLY A 30 -0.24 -10.09 9.51
CA GLY A 30 0.70 -9.60 10.51
C GLY A 30 0.97 -10.66 11.58
N ASP A 31 2.19 -10.65 12.11
CA ASP A 31 2.68 -11.62 13.10
C ASP A 31 3.05 -10.91 14.42
N GLY A 32 2.28 -9.87 14.76
CA GLY A 32 2.47 -9.04 15.95
C GLY A 32 3.52 -7.94 15.77
N THR A 33 4.05 -7.42 16.88
CA THR A 33 4.88 -6.19 16.89
C THR A 33 6.35 -6.43 17.24
N THR A 34 6.77 -7.69 17.35
CA THR A 34 8.07 -8.08 17.91
C THR A 34 8.81 -9.13 17.07
N ILE A 35 8.62 -9.13 15.75
CA ILE A 35 9.30 -10.09 14.87
C ILE A 35 10.81 -9.80 14.84
N ASP A 36 11.61 -10.82 15.09
CA ASP A 36 13.07 -10.78 14.94
C ASP A 36 13.49 -11.48 13.64
N TRP A 37 13.40 -10.74 12.53
CA TRP A 37 13.80 -11.22 11.21
C TRP A 37 15.25 -11.67 11.14
N ARG A 38 16.12 -11.11 11.97
CA ARG A 38 17.54 -11.51 11.99
C ARG A 38 17.68 -12.90 12.59
N SER A 39 17.07 -13.14 13.74
CA SER A 39 17.05 -14.49 14.34
C SER A 39 16.40 -15.51 13.42
N ILE A 40 15.34 -15.15 12.70
CA ILE A 40 14.70 -16.06 11.74
C ILE A 40 15.63 -16.32 10.56
N GLN A 41 16.21 -15.29 9.95
CA GLN A 41 17.17 -15.44 8.86
C GLN A 41 18.39 -16.29 9.26
N GLU A 42 18.92 -16.11 10.48
CA GLU A 42 20.07 -16.88 10.98
C GLU A 42 19.73 -18.37 11.15
N LYS A 43 18.51 -18.71 11.59
CA LYS A 43 18.04 -20.11 11.67
C LYS A 43 17.90 -20.75 10.29
N GLU A 44 17.42 -20.00 9.31
CA GLU A 44 17.08 -20.49 7.97
C GLU A 44 18.30 -20.57 7.05
N LYS A 45 19.31 -19.72 7.25
CA LYS A 45 20.64 -19.84 6.60
C LYS A 45 21.35 -21.16 6.92
N ALA A 46 20.94 -21.89 7.96
CA ALA A 46 21.45 -23.20 8.28
C ALA A 46 20.87 -24.33 7.41
N ILE A 47 19.90 -24.02 6.53
CA ILE A 47 19.24 -24.94 5.61
C ILE A 47 19.76 -24.66 4.19
N ASP A 48 20.19 -25.69 3.47
CA ASP A 48 20.62 -25.55 2.07
C ASP A 48 19.41 -25.22 1.18
N GLY A 49 19.37 -24.02 0.61
CA GLY A 49 18.21 -23.49 -0.09
C GLY A 49 18.43 -22.07 -0.63
N PRO A 50 17.49 -21.54 -1.43
CA PRO A 50 17.68 -20.28 -2.17
C PRO A 50 17.67 -19.01 -1.28
N GLY A 51 17.64 -19.17 0.04
CA GLY A 51 17.61 -18.10 1.04
C GLY A 51 16.22 -17.87 1.62
N PHE A 52 16.17 -17.38 2.87
CA PHE A 52 14.95 -17.25 3.69
C PHE A 52 13.80 -16.47 3.02
N PHE A 53 14.10 -15.46 2.21
CA PHE A 53 13.09 -14.64 1.55
C PHE A 53 12.89 -14.97 0.07
N HIS A 54 13.45 -16.08 -0.41
CA HIS A 54 13.30 -16.46 -1.80
C HIS A 54 11.82 -16.74 -2.12
N ASN A 55 11.35 -16.18 -3.22
CA ASN A 55 9.98 -16.34 -3.73
C ASN A 55 8.84 -15.76 -2.87
N ASP A 56 9.13 -14.88 -1.91
CA ASP A 56 8.08 -14.18 -1.18
C ASP A 56 7.37 -13.10 -2.05
N CYS A 57 6.31 -12.52 -1.49
CA CYS A 57 5.46 -11.36 -1.84
C CYS A 57 5.88 -10.36 -2.96
N ALA A 58 7.15 -10.27 -3.35
CA ALA A 58 7.67 -9.35 -4.36
C ALA A 58 7.67 -9.90 -5.80
N GLN A 59 7.41 -11.20 -6.00
CA GLN A 59 7.43 -11.79 -7.34
C GLN A 59 6.43 -11.10 -8.27
N GLY A 60 6.95 -10.50 -9.35
CA GLY A 60 6.13 -9.82 -10.35
C GLY A 60 5.67 -8.42 -9.96
N VAL A 61 6.23 -7.83 -8.89
CA VAL A 61 6.08 -6.41 -8.55
C VAL A 61 7.36 -5.66 -8.96
N SER A 62 7.21 -4.56 -9.69
CA SER A 62 8.30 -3.72 -10.18
C SER A 62 8.03 -2.27 -9.78
N PRO A 63 8.82 -1.70 -8.86
CA PRO A 63 8.68 -0.30 -8.48
C PRO A 63 9.02 0.63 -9.64
N VAL A 64 8.28 1.73 -9.75
CA VAL A 64 8.36 2.66 -10.90
C VAL A 64 8.74 4.05 -10.45
N HIS A 65 8.04 4.59 -9.45
CA HIS A 65 8.21 5.98 -9.04
C HIS A 65 7.88 6.15 -7.56
N ALA A 66 8.62 7.00 -6.87
CA ALA A 66 8.31 7.45 -5.52
C ALA A 66 8.28 8.97 -5.52
N SER A 67 7.27 9.53 -4.85
CA SER A 67 7.12 10.97 -4.62
C SER A 67 8.38 11.60 -4.03
N SER A 68 9.00 10.91 -3.07
CA SER A 68 10.31 11.24 -2.54
C SER A 68 11.01 10.01 -1.96
N THR A 69 12.28 10.15 -1.60
CA THR A 69 13.08 9.10 -0.95
C THR A 69 13.99 9.72 0.09
N LEU A 70 14.00 9.15 1.30
CA LEU A 70 14.92 9.52 2.36
C LEU A 70 16.34 9.22 1.93
N LYS A 71 17.24 10.20 2.10
CA LYS A 71 18.66 10.00 1.84
C LYS A 71 19.20 8.87 2.72
N GLY A 72 20.00 7.98 2.13
CA GLY A 72 20.66 6.90 2.85
C GLY A 72 21.48 7.40 4.05
N GLN A 73 21.51 6.57 5.10
CA GLN A 73 22.17 6.85 6.37
C GLN A 73 23.12 5.71 6.72
N GLY A 74 24.42 6.02 6.80
CA GLY A 74 25.45 4.99 6.97
C GLY A 74 25.44 4.00 5.81
N SER A 75 25.32 2.70 6.12
CA SER A 75 25.21 1.63 5.12
C SER A 75 23.79 1.38 4.62
N LYS A 76 22.79 2.10 5.15
CA LYS A 76 21.39 1.90 4.79
C LYS A 76 20.98 2.82 3.64
N ASN A 77 20.17 2.28 2.74
CA ASN A 77 19.43 3.04 1.74
C ASN A 77 17.92 2.86 1.97
N TYR A 78 17.12 3.74 1.38
CA TYR A 78 15.66 3.74 1.53
C TYR A 78 14.96 3.85 0.17
N ASN A 79 15.61 3.33 -0.86
CA ASN A 79 15.16 3.52 -2.23
C ASN A 79 13.90 2.72 -2.51
N ILE A 80 13.23 3.06 -3.60
CA ILE A 80 11.96 2.42 -3.98
C ILE A 80 12.12 0.93 -4.32
N GLU A 81 13.30 0.52 -4.75
CA GLU A 81 13.63 -0.88 -5.06
C GLU A 81 13.46 -1.80 -3.84
N ASN A 82 13.54 -1.26 -2.62
CA ASN A 82 13.29 -2.00 -1.38
C ASN A 82 11.82 -2.43 -1.23
N LEU A 83 10.87 -1.93 -2.04
CA LEU A 83 9.49 -2.41 -2.06
C LEU A 83 9.36 -3.84 -2.60
N SER A 84 10.37 -4.32 -3.35
CA SER A 84 10.32 -5.60 -4.05
C SER A 84 11.65 -6.37 -4.01
N ASP A 85 12.51 -6.09 -3.03
CA ASP A 85 13.85 -6.71 -2.92
C ASP A 85 13.84 -8.06 -2.18
N ASN A 86 12.66 -8.57 -1.84
CA ASN A 86 12.48 -9.75 -0.99
C ASN A 86 13.20 -9.61 0.36
N ASN A 87 13.14 -8.46 1.02
CA ASN A 87 13.74 -8.30 2.34
C ASN A 87 12.87 -7.42 3.24
N PRO A 88 12.11 -7.99 4.20
CA PRO A 88 11.31 -7.18 5.13
C PRO A 88 12.18 -6.30 6.05
N MET A 89 13.50 -6.51 6.11
CA MET A 89 14.40 -5.66 6.88
C MET A 89 14.87 -4.40 6.14
N THR A 90 14.55 -4.23 4.86
CA THR A 90 14.70 -2.97 4.12
C THR A 90 13.33 -2.31 4.00
N ALA A 91 13.30 -1.06 3.55
CA ALA A 91 12.05 -0.36 3.25
C ALA A 91 12.33 0.79 2.28
N TRP A 92 11.34 1.14 1.48
CA TRP A 92 11.24 2.51 0.99
C TRP A 92 10.83 3.42 2.15
N VAL A 93 11.46 4.59 2.25
CA VAL A 93 11.10 5.63 3.23
C VAL A 93 11.06 6.96 2.51
N GLU A 94 10.01 7.73 2.73
CA GLU A 94 9.83 9.08 2.21
C GLU A 94 10.87 10.07 2.76
N GLY A 95 11.27 11.05 1.95
CA GLY A 95 12.28 12.04 2.29
C GLY A 95 11.75 13.33 2.93
N VAL A 96 10.46 13.39 3.25
CA VAL A 96 9.81 14.59 3.79
C VAL A 96 9.86 14.63 5.32
N LYS A 97 9.72 15.83 5.89
CA LYS A 97 9.57 15.99 7.34
C LYS A 97 8.16 15.59 7.77
N GLY A 98 8.03 14.98 8.95
CA GLY A 98 6.74 14.65 9.57
C GLY A 98 6.38 13.17 9.38
N TYR A 99 5.07 12.89 9.23
CA TYR A 99 4.52 11.53 9.20
C TYR A 99 4.34 10.94 7.78
N GLY A 100 4.84 11.61 6.74
CA GLY A 100 4.74 11.12 5.35
C GLY A 100 3.32 11.15 4.75
N ILE A 101 2.36 11.85 5.36
CA ILE A 101 1.00 11.96 4.83
C ILE A 101 1.04 12.70 3.48
N GLY A 102 0.52 12.05 2.44
CA GLY A 102 0.51 12.58 1.07
C GLY A 102 1.62 12.01 0.18
N GLU A 103 2.61 11.34 0.78
CA GLU A 103 3.65 10.64 0.03
C GLU A 103 3.10 9.36 -0.60
N SER A 104 3.69 8.99 -1.73
CA SER A 104 3.24 7.91 -2.58
C SER A 104 4.40 7.18 -3.26
N PHE A 105 4.09 5.96 -3.69
CA PHE A 105 4.88 5.19 -4.62
C PHE A 105 3.97 4.58 -5.70
N GLU A 106 4.55 4.23 -6.83
CA GLU A 106 3.93 3.54 -7.94
C GLU A 106 4.70 2.25 -8.23
N VAL A 107 3.95 1.17 -8.43
CA VAL A 107 4.47 -0.14 -8.82
C VAL A 107 3.70 -0.66 -10.03
N LYS A 108 4.36 -1.47 -10.85
CA LYS A 108 3.73 -2.35 -11.84
C LYS A 108 3.71 -3.76 -11.28
N GLY A 109 2.61 -4.48 -11.47
CA GLY A 109 2.60 -5.90 -11.19
C GLY A 109 1.35 -6.57 -11.70
N ILE A 110 1.43 -7.89 -11.90
CA ILE A 110 0.27 -8.71 -12.28
C ILE A 110 -0.71 -8.75 -11.10
N THR A 111 -0.17 -8.92 -9.89
CA THR A 111 -0.93 -8.95 -8.63
C THR A 111 -0.18 -8.16 -7.57
N VAL A 112 -0.86 -7.21 -6.90
CA VAL A 112 -0.40 -6.55 -5.68
C VAL A 112 -1.42 -6.85 -4.59
N ASN A 113 -1.12 -7.81 -3.72
CA ASN A 113 -2.05 -8.33 -2.72
C ASN A 113 -1.41 -8.49 -1.33
N VAL A 114 -0.19 -8.00 -1.16
CA VAL A 114 0.56 -8.18 0.08
C VAL A 114 1.55 -7.04 0.30
N ILE A 115 1.74 -6.65 1.56
CA ILE A 115 2.70 -5.62 1.96
C ILE A 115 3.29 -5.92 3.35
N TYR A 116 4.56 -5.60 3.53
CA TYR A 116 5.21 -5.52 4.84
C TYR A 116 5.26 -4.05 5.25
N ASN A 117 4.33 -3.64 6.12
CA ASN A 117 4.15 -2.23 6.45
C ASN A 117 5.21 -1.73 7.45
N GLY A 118 5.74 -0.54 7.19
CA GLY A 118 6.73 0.14 8.03
C GLY A 118 8.14 -0.45 7.93
N TYR A 119 9.10 0.15 8.65
CA TYR A 119 10.49 -0.25 8.58
C TYR A 119 10.83 -1.42 9.52
N GLN A 120 10.63 -2.66 9.06
CA GLN A 120 10.65 -3.84 9.92
C GLN A 120 12.05 -4.38 10.28
N SER A 121 13.15 -3.68 9.97
CA SER A 121 14.52 -4.11 10.32
C SER A 121 14.78 -4.49 11.78
N SER A 122 13.96 -4.01 12.71
CA SER A 122 13.86 -4.50 14.10
C SER A 122 12.54 -4.03 14.70
N PRO A 123 12.05 -4.67 15.79
CA PRO A 123 10.88 -4.18 16.53
C PRO A 123 11.02 -2.72 16.97
N LYS A 124 12.24 -2.31 17.34
CA LYS A 124 12.57 -0.94 17.72
C LYS A 124 12.36 0.03 16.55
N ASN A 125 12.89 -0.31 15.37
CA ASN A 125 12.77 0.56 14.20
C ASN A 125 11.32 0.64 13.70
N TRP A 126 10.62 -0.49 13.68
CA TRP A 126 9.21 -0.51 13.29
C TRP A 126 8.33 0.33 14.24
N LYS A 127 8.60 0.27 15.55
CA LYS A 127 7.86 1.04 16.57
C LYS A 127 8.13 2.54 16.53
N TYR A 128 9.38 2.94 16.31
CA TYR A 128 9.80 4.34 16.42
C TYR A 128 9.79 5.12 15.09
N ASN A 129 9.49 4.45 13.98
CA ASN A 129 9.24 5.10 12.70
C ASN A 129 7.74 5.05 12.37
N SER A 130 7.31 6.00 11.54
CA SER A 130 5.96 6.01 11.01
C SER A 130 5.71 4.77 10.16
N ARG A 131 4.45 4.35 10.10
CA ARG A 131 3.95 3.28 9.23
C ARG A 131 2.59 3.66 8.72
N VAL A 132 2.22 3.12 7.56
CA VAL A 132 1.01 3.58 6.88
C VAL A 132 -0.21 3.01 7.57
N LYS A 133 -1.14 3.86 7.98
CA LYS A 133 -2.45 3.42 8.49
C LYS A 133 -3.43 3.13 7.35
N ARG A 134 -3.44 4.02 6.35
CA ARG A 134 -4.36 3.98 5.22
C ARG A 134 -3.69 4.49 3.95
N PHE A 135 -3.80 3.73 2.88
CA PHE A 135 -3.55 4.21 1.52
C PHE A 135 -4.85 4.65 0.84
N LYS A 136 -4.74 5.59 -0.09
CA LYS A 136 -5.71 5.74 -1.18
C LYS A 136 -5.09 5.13 -2.42
N VAL A 137 -5.69 4.05 -2.92
CA VAL A 137 -5.10 3.25 -3.99
C VAL A 137 -5.63 3.74 -5.34
N TYR A 138 -4.72 3.88 -6.29
CA TYR A 138 -5.03 4.25 -7.67
C TYR A 138 -4.62 3.13 -8.62
N ARG A 139 -5.39 2.94 -9.68
CA ARG A 139 -5.06 2.05 -10.80
C ARG A 139 -5.28 2.82 -12.10
N HIS A 140 -4.22 2.91 -12.92
CA HIS A 140 -4.24 3.70 -14.16
C HIS A 140 -4.75 5.14 -13.99
N GLY A 141 -4.40 5.78 -12.86
CA GLY A 141 -4.82 7.15 -12.53
C GLY A 141 -6.20 7.29 -11.89
N GLU A 142 -7.00 6.22 -11.82
CA GLU A 142 -8.31 6.23 -11.17
C GLU A 142 -8.22 5.73 -9.72
N ALA A 143 -8.85 6.42 -8.78
CA ALA A 143 -8.92 5.95 -7.40
C ALA A 143 -9.89 4.78 -7.28
N ILE A 144 -9.45 3.65 -6.74
CA ILE A 144 -10.24 2.41 -6.69
C ILE A 144 -10.69 2.02 -5.28
N CYS A 145 -9.93 2.38 -4.24
CA CYS A 145 -10.30 2.13 -2.84
C CYS A 145 -9.48 2.96 -1.85
N TYR A 146 -9.89 2.93 -0.60
CA TYR A 146 -8.99 3.08 0.53
C TYR A 146 -8.54 1.71 1.01
N LEU A 147 -7.26 1.55 1.34
CA LEU A 147 -6.70 0.33 1.91
C LEU A 147 -6.21 0.61 3.34
N ASP A 148 -6.87 0.02 4.32
CA ASP A 148 -6.46 0.04 5.73
C ASP A 148 -5.49 -1.10 6.01
N LEU A 149 -4.36 -0.76 6.61
CA LEU A 149 -3.32 -1.73 6.99
C LEU A 149 -3.41 -2.05 8.49
N THR A 150 -2.97 -3.25 8.86
CA THR A 150 -2.89 -3.64 10.27
C THR A 150 -1.71 -2.95 10.95
N ASP A 151 -1.81 -2.75 12.26
CA ASP A 151 -0.76 -2.15 13.08
C ASP A 151 0.24 -3.20 13.57
N GLU A 152 0.72 -4.03 12.64
CA GLU A 152 1.56 -5.20 12.94
C GLU A 152 2.73 -5.31 11.95
N MET A 153 3.81 -5.93 12.40
CA MET A 153 4.90 -6.43 11.55
C MET A 153 4.42 -7.69 10.81
N GLY A 154 5.21 -8.18 9.85
CA GLY A 154 4.85 -9.36 9.06
C GLY A 154 4.11 -9.02 7.78
N ALA A 155 3.75 -10.07 7.04
CA ALA A 155 3.03 -9.95 5.79
C ALA A 155 1.56 -9.60 6.04
N GLN A 156 1.08 -8.55 5.39
CA GLN A 156 -0.32 -8.14 5.44
C GLN A 156 -0.96 -8.31 4.06
N TYR A 157 -1.99 -9.12 3.97
CA TYR A 157 -2.65 -9.54 2.75
C TYR A 157 -3.94 -8.78 2.51
N PHE A 158 -4.23 -8.43 1.27
CA PHE A 158 -5.43 -7.70 0.88
C PHE A 158 -5.83 -8.01 -0.56
N GLU A 159 -7.10 -7.76 -0.89
CA GLU A 159 -7.61 -7.89 -2.26
C GLU A 159 -8.06 -6.52 -2.75
N LEU A 160 -7.38 -5.99 -3.77
CA LEU A 160 -7.77 -4.73 -4.38
C LEU A 160 -8.98 -4.93 -5.31
N PRO A 161 -9.92 -3.96 -5.39
CA PRO A 161 -11.04 -4.06 -6.32
C PRO A 161 -10.58 -4.28 -7.75
N HIS A 162 -11.35 -5.07 -8.50
CA HIS A 162 -11.08 -5.39 -9.90
C HIS A 162 -9.77 -6.15 -10.15
N HIS A 163 -9.22 -6.81 -9.12
CA HIS A 163 -8.30 -7.93 -9.35
C HIS A 163 -9.05 -9.03 -10.09
N VAL A 164 -8.44 -9.53 -11.17
CA VAL A 164 -8.98 -10.65 -11.92
C VAL A 164 -8.80 -11.89 -11.05
N ASN A 165 -9.89 -12.44 -10.51
CA ASN A 165 -9.86 -13.79 -9.98
C ASN A 165 -9.68 -14.75 -11.17
N TRP A 166 -8.55 -15.45 -11.22
CA TRP A 166 -8.24 -16.40 -12.28
C TRP A 166 -8.91 -17.77 -12.05
N GLU A 167 -9.55 -17.98 -10.89
CA GLU A 167 -10.33 -19.18 -10.57
C GLU A 167 -11.80 -19.10 -11.03
N THR A 168 -12.27 -17.94 -11.49
CA THR A 168 -13.66 -17.75 -11.97
C THR A 168 -13.78 -17.56 -13.48
N LYS A 169 -12.80 -18.05 -14.26
CA LYS A 169 -12.91 -18.19 -15.72
C LYS A 169 -13.00 -19.64 -16.16
#